data_AF-A0A6P1KPR5-F1
#
_entry.id   AF-A0A6P1KPR5-F1
#
_cell.length_a   1.000
_cell.length_b   1.000
_cell.length_c   1.000
_cell.angle_alpha   90.00
_cell.angle_beta   90.00
_cell.angle_gamma   90.00
#
_symmetry.space_group_name_H-M   'P 1'
#
loop_
_entity.id
_entity.type
_entity.pdbx_description
1 polymer ?
#
loop_
_entity_poly.entity_id
_entity_poly.type
_entity_poly.pdbx_seq_one_letter_code
_entity_poly.pdbx_strand_id
1 'polypeptide(L)' 'MPKKKYIVSLTSEKKAYLERLVATGKNSAYKINHARVLLLADTNHEEGGWIDQAIASVLNY' A
#
# COMPACT_ATOMS: atom_id res chain seq x y z
N MET A 1 -20.45 -5.70 1.82
CA MET A 1 -19.25 -5.79 0.95
C MET A 1 -18.76 -7.23 0.96
N PRO A 2 -18.40 -7.84 -0.18
CA PRO A 2 -17.80 -9.16 -0.20
C PRO A 2 -16.54 -9.19 0.66
N LYS A 3 -16.25 -10.32 1.31
CA LYS A 3 -15.08 -10.49 2.18
C LYS A 3 -13.81 -10.23 1.36
N LYS A 4 -12.89 -9.39 1.87
CA LYS A 4 -11.62 -9.11 1.17
C LYS A 4 -10.89 -10.43 0.89
N LYS A 5 -10.51 -10.64 -0.37
CA LYS A 5 -9.76 -11.84 -0.81
C LYS A 5 -8.31 -11.80 -0.30
N TYR A 6 -7.74 -10.61 -0.16
CA TYR A 6 -6.38 -10.40 0.31
C TYR A 6 -6.38 -9.43 1.49
N ILE A 7 -5.78 -9.87 2.60
CA ILE A 7 -5.54 -9.05 3.79
C ILE A 7 -4.04 -8.77 3.81
N VAL A 8 -3.67 -7.49 3.74
CA VAL A 8 -2.27 -7.08 3.73
C VAL A 8 -1.86 -6.80 5.17
N SER A 9 -0.89 -7.56 5.68
CA SER A 9 -0.26 -7.32 6.98
C SER A 9 1.24 -7.24 6.76
N LEU A 10 1.80 -6.03 6.83
CA LEU A 10 3.22 -5.82 6.60
C LEU A 10 4.00 -5.94 7.91
N THR A 11 5.15 -6.58 7.84
CA THR A 11 6.16 -6.49 8.90
C THR A 11 6.85 -5.13 8.84
N SER A 12 7.42 -4.67 9.95
CA SER A 12 8.14 -3.39 10.02
C SER A 12 9.27 -3.30 8.98
N GLU A 13 9.99 -4.40 8.74
CA GLU A 13 11.03 -4.47 7.72
C GLU A 13 10.48 -4.26 6.30
N LYS A 14 9.34 -4.89 6.00
CA LYS A 14 8.72 -4.81 4.69
C LYS A 14 8.06 -3.45 4.45
N LYS A 15 7.46 -2.87 5.47
CA LYS A 15 6.96 -1.49 5.45
C LYS A 15 8.09 -0.51 5.15
N ALA A 16 9.20 -0.57 5.89
CA ALA A 16 10.36 0.30 5.67
C ALA A 16 11.01 0.10 4.30
N TYR A 17 10.98 -1.10 3.74
CA TYR A 17 11.42 -1.35 2.37
C TYR A 17 10.51 -0.65 1.33
N LEU A 18 9.19 -0.78 1.48
CA LEU A 18 8.23 -0.15 0.57
C LEU A 18 8.26 1.38 0.66
N GLU A 19 8.40 1.93 1.86
CA GLU A 19 8.59 3.38 2.08
C GLU A 19 9.83 3.90 1.36
N ARG A 20 10.96 3.19 1.49
CA ARG A 20 12.18 3.51 0.72
C ARG A 20 11.97 3.39 -0.77
N LEU A 21 11.23 2.38 -1.23
CA LEU A 21 10.93 2.18 -2.65
C LEU A 21 10.17 3.38 -3.24
N VAL A 22 9.18 3.89 -2.50
CA VAL A 22 8.38 5.06 -2.88
C VAL A 22 9.21 6.34 -2.82
N ALA A 23 10.06 6.51 -1.81
CA ALA A 23 10.89 7.70 -1.63
C ALA A 23 12.03 7.82 -2.65
N THR A 24 12.58 6.69 -3.12
CA THR A 24 13.79 6.71 -3.98
C THR A 24 13.49 7.17 -5.41
N GLY A 25 12.26 7.02 -5.92
CA GLY A 25 11.86 7.48 -7.27
C GLY A 25 12.56 6.84 -8.48
N LYS A 26 13.60 6.02 -8.27
CA LYS A 26 14.40 5.36 -9.34
C LYS A 26 13.81 4.03 -9.84
N ASN A 27 12.61 3.67 -9.42
CA ASN A 27 11.93 2.43 -9.82
C ASN A 27 10.85 2.70 -10.86
N SER A 28 10.41 1.67 -11.58
CA SER A 28 9.29 1.81 -12.51
C SER A 28 8.02 2.30 -11.79
N ALA A 29 7.25 3.15 -12.46
CA ALA A 29 6.02 3.74 -11.91
C ALA A 29 5.05 2.66 -11.38
N TYR A 30 4.96 1.53 -12.07
CA TYR A 30 4.18 0.37 -11.62
C TYR A 30 4.63 -0.16 -10.24
N LYS A 31 5.94 -0.31 -10.01
CA LYS A 31 6.46 -0.79 -8.72
C LYS A 31 6.20 0.22 -7.60
N ILE A 32 6.36 1.51 -7.89
CA ILE A 32 6.08 2.59 -6.93
C ILE A 32 4.59 2.60 -6.57
N ASN A 33 3.69 2.52 -7.56
CA ASN A 33 2.25 2.46 -7.31
C ASN A 33 1.86 1.21 -6.53
N HIS A 34 2.41 0.05 -6.89
CA HIS A 34 2.15 -1.17 -6.15
C HIS A 34 2.59 -1.06 -4.68
N ALA A 35 3.75 -0.45 -4.42
CA ALA A 35 4.21 -0.20 -3.05
C ALA A 35 3.28 0.76 -2.29
N ARG A 36 2.77 1.82 -2.93
CA ARG A 36 1.78 2.73 -2.33
C ARG A 36 0.48 2.01 -1.98
N VAL A 37 -0.04 1.16 -2.88
CA VAL A 37 -1.23 0.34 -2.61
C VAL A 37 -1.02 -0.56 -1.40
N LEU A 38 0.12 -1.24 -1.31
CA LEU A 38 0.43 -2.12 -0.18
C LEU A 38 0.56 -1.36 1.15
N LEU A 39 1.18 -0.18 1.13
CA LEU A 39 1.31 0.66 2.32
C LEU A 39 -0.04 1.17 2.84
N LEU A 40 -0.93 1.59 1.94
CA LEU A 40 -2.27 2.06 2.31
C LEU A 40 -3.21 0.90 2.71
N ALA A 41 -3.04 -0.26 2.11
CA ALA A 41 -3.83 -1.46 2.42
C ALA A 41 -3.39 -2.18 3.70
N ASP A 42 -2.25 -1.82 4.28
CA ASP A 42 -1.67 -2.48 5.44
C ASP A 42 -2.60 -2.37 6.66
N THR A 43 -3.05 -3.51 7.18
CA THR A 43 -3.91 -3.55 8.37
C THR A 43 -3.21 -3.08 9.64
N ASN A 44 -1.88 -3.08 9.64
CA ASN A 44 -1.06 -2.58 10.74
C ASN A 44 -0.85 -1.06 10.68
N HIS A 45 -1.47 -0.37 9.72
CA HIS A 45 -1.50 1.08 9.67
C HIS A 45 -2.26 1.67 10.88
N GLU A 46 -1.89 2.88 11.31
CA GLU A 46 -2.45 3.50 12.54
C GLU A 46 -3.97 3.64 12.51
N GLU A 47 -4.52 3.90 11.32
CA GLU A 47 -5.97 4.01 11.07
C GLU A 47 -6.63 2.69 10.63
N GLY A 48 -5.86 1.60 10.60
CA GLY A 48 -6.24 0.35 9.96
C GLY A 48 -6.11 0.40 8.43
N GLY A 49 -6.15 -0.78 7.81
CA GLY A 49 -5.95 -0.92 6.37
C GLY A 49 -7.11 -0.33 5.56
N TRP A 50 -6.79 0.53 4.60
CA TRP A 50 -7.79 1.23 3.81
C TRP A 50 -8.59 0.28 2.91
N ILE A 51 -9.81 0.71 2.55
CA ILE A 51 -10.62 0.02 1.54
C ILE A 51 -10.12 0.36 0.13
N ASP A 52 -10.28 -0.58 -0.79
CA ASP A 52 -9.70 -0.49 -2.14
C ASP A 52 -10.20 0.76 -2.89
N GLN A 53 -11.45 1.18 -2.63
CA GLN A 53 -12.02 2.42 -3.18
C GLN A 53 -11.30 3.69 -2.68
N ALA A 54 -10.91 3.73 -1.41
CA ALA A 54 -10.18 4.87 -0.85
C ALA A 54 -8.76 4.95 -1.41
N ILE A 55 -8.12 3.79 -1.57
CA ILE A 55 -6.79 3.67 -2.19
C ILE A 55 -6.83 4.14 -3.64
N ALA A 56 -7.82 3.69 -4.43
CA ALA A 56 -7.97 4.11 -5.82
C ALA A 56 -8.17 5.62 -5.95
N SER A 57 -9.02 6.20 -5.09
CA SER A 57 -9.27 7.65 -5.04
C SER A 57 -7.99 8.45 -4.80
N VAL A 58 -7.19 8.09 -3.80
CA VAL A 58 -5.94 8.81 -3.49
C VAL A 58 -4.85 8.62 -4.55
N LEU A 59 -4.84 7.48 -5.24
CA LEU A 59 -3.88 7.19 -6.30
C LEU A 59 -4.34 7.65 -7.69
N ASN A 60 -5.50 8.32 -7.80
CA ASN A 60 -6.11 8.79 -9.05
C ASN A 60 -6.25 7.67 -10.11
N TYR A 61 -6.64 6.47 -9.65
CA TYR A 61 -7.00 5.35 -10.52
C TYR A 61 -8.47 5.40 -10.95
#